data_AF-A0A957WQW7-F1
#
_entry.id   AF-A0A957WQW7-F1
#
_cell.length_a   1.000
_cell.length_b   1.000
_cell.length_c   1.000
_cell.angle_alpha   90.00
_cell.angle_beta   90.00
_cell.angle_gamma   90.00
#
_symmetry.space_group_name_H-M   'P 1'
#
loop_
_entity.id
_entity.type
_entity.pdbx_description
1 polymer ?
#
loop_
_entity_poly.entity_id
_entity_poly.type
_entity_poly.pdbx_seq_one_letter_code
_entity_poly.pdbx_strand_id
1 'polypeptide(L)'
;AIDILKHISPRSHESSGRHYLNAAAFAERATQEIDYYRQFYPYLSAKVQVRDDIAGLMVSRGNLLISQQSRIPASRVEALIQHEVGTHLLTYFNGRAQPFQQLYTGLAGYEELQEGIAVLAEYLVGGLSRPRLRLLAGRVIAAKRLIEGATFVDTFRELYRTYGFAQRTAFTVTMRIYRGGGLTKDAIYLRGLVEVLQYIKGGGQLDPLFVGKIAADHIPIIKELQWRQVLRPTPLYPRYMNSVEAAARLEELRNGTSILDLIERKQQ
;
A
#
# COMPACT_ATOMS: atom_id res chain seq x y z
N ALA A 1 9.53 -9.93 9.45
CA ALA A 1 9.99 -10.30 8.08
C ALA A 1 10.49 -11.73 8.03
N ILE A 2 11.48 -12.12 8.85
CA ILE A 2 11.98 -13.49 8.92
C ILE A 2 10.83 -14.48 9.20
N ASP A 3 9.96 -14.17 10.16
CA ASP A 3 8.84 -15.06 10.50
C ASP A 3 7.88 -15.26 9.33
N ILE A 4 7.56 -14.20 8.57
CA ILE A 4 6.74 -14.27 7.35
C ILE A 4 7.39 -15.23 6.34
N LEU A 5 8.70 -15.13 6.13
CA LEU A 5 9.41 -15.97 5.15
C LEU A 5 9.55 -17.43 5.60
N LYS A 6 9.54 -17.69 6.92
CA LYS A 6 9.54 -19.03 7.51
C LYS A 6 8.18 -19.72 7.42
N HIS A 7 7.08 -18.99 7.68
CA HIS A 7 5.74 -19.58 7.75
C HIS A 7 5.03 -19.66 6.40
N ILE A 8 5.30 -18.74 5.47
CA ILE A 8 4.69 -18.77 4.15
C ILE A 8 5.58 -19.54 3.18
N SER A 9 5.08 -20.65 2.63
CA SER A 9 5.81 -21.46 1.67
C SER A 9 6.25 -20.67 0.42
N PRO A 10 7.48 -20.90 -0.11
CA PRO A 10 7.92 -20.36 -1.40
C PRO A 10 7.05 -20.77 -2.59
N ARG A 11 6.32 -21.89 -2.48
CA ARG A 11 5.41 -22.41 -3.51
C ARG A 11 4.00 -21.86 -3.40
N SER A 12 3.73 -20.88 -2.53
CA SER A 12 2.46 -20.18 -2.59
C SER A 12 2.35 -19.49 -3.96
N HIS A 13 1.53 -20.02 -4.85
CA HIS A 13 1.21 -19.35 -6.10
C HIS A 13 -0.02 -18.47 -5.86
N GLU A 14 -0.03 -17.25 -6.41
CA GLU A 14 -1.33 -16.61 -6.63
C GLU A 14 -2.09 -17.52 -7.61
N SER A 15 -3.37 -17.78 -7.34
CA SER A 15 -4.29 -18.34 -8.34
C SER A 15 -4.53 -17.30 -9.42
N SER A 16 -3.49 -16.93 -10.15
CA SER A 16 -3.57 -16.08 -11.32
C SER A 16 -4.33 -16.89 -12.36
N GLY A 17 -5.64 -16.65 -12.47
CA GLY A 17 -6.32 -16.88 -13.74
C GLY A 17 -5.47 -16.23 -14.83
N ARG A 18 -5.41 -16.83 -16.02
CA ARG A 18 -4.60 -16.35 -17.15
C ARG A 18 -4.99 -14.93 -17.65
N HIS A 19 -5.93 -14.28 -16.98
CA HIS A 19 -6.46 -12.98 -17.32
C HIS A 19 -5.61 -11.85 -16.72
N TYR A 20 -5.04 -11.03 -17.61
CA TYR A 20 -4.28 -9.84 -17.26
C TYR A 20 -4.95 -8.62 -17.88
N LEU A 21 -4.99 -7.52 -17.14
CA LEU A 21 -5.35 -6.21 -17.67
C LEU A 21 -4.09 -5.53 -18.19
N ASN A 22 -4.20 -4.88 -19.34
CA ASN A 22 -3.20 -3.96 -19.84
C ASN A 22 -3.37 -2.57 -19.20
N ALA A 23 -2.47 -1.64 -19.53
CA ALA A 23 -2.51 -0.28 -19.00
C ALA A 23 -3.85 0.45 -19.28
N ALA A 24 -4.44 0.28 -20.46
CA ALA A 24 -5.68 0.94 -20.83
C ALA A 24 -6.89 0.43 -20.03
N ALA A 25 -7.04 -0.89 -19.90
CA ALA A 25 -8.11 -1.49 -19.09
C ALA A 25 -7.97 -1.14 -17.60
N PHE A 26 -6.74 -1.09 -17.08
CA PHE A 26 -6.51 -0.62 -15.71
C PHE A 26 -6.84 0.87 -15.56
N ALA A 27 -6.52 1.69 -16.56
CA ALA A 27 -6.83 3.11 -16.57
C ALA A 27 -8.33 3.38 -16.54
N GLU A 28 -9.12 2.59 -17.27
CA GLU A 28 -10.58 2.66 -17.24
C GLU A 28 -11.11 2.35 -15.83
N ARG A 29 -10.67 1.25 -15.22
CA ARG A 29 -11.06 0.88 -13.85
C ARG A 29 -10.67 1.95 -12.82
N ALA A 30 -9.50 2.56 -12.97
CA ALA A 30 -9.06 3.67 -12.12
C ALA A 30 -9.90 4.93 -12.31
N THR A 31 -10.30 5.22 -13.55
CA THR A 31 -11.17 6.35 -13.87
C THR A 31 -12.55 6.16 -13.21
N GLN A 32 -13.11 4.96 -13.26
CA GLN A 32 -14.37 4.63 -12.57
C GLN A 32 -14.29 4.84 -11.05
N GLU A 33 -13.16 4.50 -10.42
CA GLU A 33 -12.96 4.76 -8.99
C GLU A 33 -12.86 6.26 -8.68
N ILE A 34 -12.17 7.01 -9.54
CA ILE A 34 -12.06 8.47 -9.43
C ILE A 34 -13.43 9.14 -9.63
N ASP A 35 -14.22 8.66 -10.59
CA ASP A 35 -15.57 9.15 -10.86
C ASP A 35 -16.52 8.90 -9.69
N TYR A 36 -16.39 7.76 -9.01
CA TYR A 36 -17.09 7.52 -7.75
C TYR A 36 -16.76 8.59 -6.71
N TYR A 37 -15.48 8.92 -6.51
CA TYR A 37 -15.09 9.97 -5.56
C TYR A 37 -15.52 11.38 -5.98
N ARG A 38 -15.63 11.67 -7.29
CA ARG A 38 -16.14 12.97 -7.79
C ARG A 38 -17.60 13.24 -7.38
N GLN A 39 -18.40 12.21 -7.12
CA GLN A 39 -19.77 12.37 -6.63
C GLN A 39 -19.81 13.02 -5.24
N PHE A 40 -18.80 12.76 -4.40
CA PHE A 40 -18.69 13.32 -3.05
C PHE A 40 -17.83 14.59 -2.99
N TYR A 41 -16.85 14.71 -3.89
CA TYR A 41 -15.98 15.89 -3.99
C TYR A 41 -15.82 16.35 -5.44
N PRO A 42 -16.72 17.21 -5.96
CA PRO A 42 -16.69 17.67 -7.36
C PRO A 42 -15.39 18.40 -7.76
N TYR A 43 -14.63 18.94 -6.80
CA TYR A 43 -13.34 19.58 -7.04
C TYR A 43 -12.17 18.57 -7.23
N LEU A 44 -12.45 17.26 -7.23
CA LEU A 44 -11.48 16.22 -7.51
C LEU A 44 -11.07 16.25 -9.00
N SER A 45 -9.96 16.94 -9.27
CA SER A 45 -9.43 17.18 -10.62
C SER A 45 -8.41 16.13 -11.11
N ALA A 46 -8.37 14.96 -10.47
CA ALA A 46 -7.41 13.90 -10.79
C ALA A 46 -7.55 13.40 -12.22
N LYS A 47 -6.43 13.07 -12.87
CA LYS A 47 -6.42 12.43 -14.18
C LYS A 47 -5.69 11.10 -14.10
N VAL A 48 -6.08 10.19 -14.99
CA VAL A 48 -5.36 8.94 -15.25
C VAL A 48 -4.56 9.12 -16.54
N GLN A 49 -3.26 8.86 -16.48
CA GLN A 49 -2.35 9.06 -17.62
C GLN A 49 -1.57 7.77 -17.88
N VAL A 50 -1.72 7.21 -19.08
CA VAL A 50 -0.86 6.13 -19.57
C VAL A 50 0.37 6.76 -20.21
N ARG A 51 1.57 6.33 -19.78
CA ARG A 51 2.85 6.93 -20.15
C ARG A 51 3.88 5.86 -20.47
N ASP A 52 4.80 6.15 -21.38
CA ASP A 52 5.91 5.27 -21.80
C ASP A 52 7.22 5.53 -21.04
N ASP A 53 7.34 6.68 -20.37
CA ASP A 53 8.54 7.16 -19.66
C ASP A 53 8.59 6.84 -18.16
N ILE A 54 7.66 6.01 -17.67
CA ILE A 54 7.63 5.56 -16.27
C ILE A 54 7.58 4.04 -16.15
N ALA A 55 8.01 3.55 -15.00
CA ALA A 55 7.90 2.14 -14.63
C ALA A 55 6.79 1.93 -13.59
N GLY A 56 5.88 0.99 -13.86
CA GLY A 56 4.82 0.60 -12.94
C GLY A 56 3.69 1.62 -12.79
N LEU A 57 3.18 1.76 -11.57
CA LEU A 57 2.10 2.67 -11.18
C LEU A 57 2.65 3.67 -10.18
N MET A 58 2.18 4.92 -10.25
CA MET A 58 2.46 5.91 -9.21
C MET A 58 1.44 7.04 -9.20
N VAL A 59 1.19 7.62 -8.03
CA VAL A 59 0.48 8.89 -7.90
C VAL A 59 1.48 10.06 -7.89
N SER A 60 1.27 11.03 -8.78
CA SER A 60 2.07 12.24 -8.84
C SER A 60 1.19 13.47 -8.96
N ARG A 61 1.32 14.41 -8.02
CA ARG A 61 0.56 15.68 -7.95
C ARG A 61 -0.96 15.50 -8.13
N GLY A 62 -1.53 14.45 -7.53
CA GLY A 62 -2.96 14.14 -7.59
C GLY A 62 -3.41 13.45 -8.88
N ASN A 63 -2.49 12.98 -9.73
CA ASN A 63 -2.80 12.18 -10.91
C ASN A 63 -2.26 10.77 -10.77
N LEU A 64 -2.97 9.79 -11.31
CA LEU A 64 -2.49 8.42 -11.43
C LEU A 64 -1.73 8.26 -12.74
N LEU A 65 -0.48 7.87 -12.66
CA LEU A 65 0.36 7.57 -13.81
C LEU A 65 0.52 6.05 -13.93
N ILE A 66 0.30 5.53 -15.14
CA ILE A 66 0.35 4.11 -15.46
C ILE A 66 1.37 3.89 -16.58
N SER A 67 2.35 3.03 -16.36
CA SER A 67 3.27 2.63 -17.42
C SER A 67 2.52 1.90 -18.55
N GLN A 68 2.76 2.26 -19.80
CA GLN A 68 2.16 1.62 -20.98
C GLN A 68 2.49 0.12 -21.05
N GLN A 69 3.62 -0.30 -20.48
CA GLN A 69 4.04 -1.70 -20.43
C GLN A 69 3.41 -2.48 -19.27
N SER A 70 2.51 -1.87 -18.49
CA SER A 70 1.88 -2.51 -17.33
C SER A 70 1.02 -3.70 -17.75
N ARG A 71 1.27 -4.84 -17.09
CA ARG A 71 0.44 -6.06 -17.17
C ARG A 71 0.06 -6.49 -15.77
N ILE A 72 -1.20 -6.29 -15.41
CA ILE A 72 -1.70 -6.47 -14.06
C ILE A 72 -2.59 -7.71 -14.00
N PRO A 73 -2.29 -8.71 -13.15
CA PRO A 73 -3.19 -9.84 -12.93
C PRO A 73 -4.57 -9.34 -12.50
N ALA A 74 -5.64 -9.89 -13.06
CA ALA A 74 -7.01 -9.49 -12.72
C ALA A 74 -7.29 -9.53 -11.20
N SER A 75 -6.73 -10.53 -10.50
CA SER A 75 -6.81 -10.68 -9.04
C SER A 75 -6.19 -9.54 -8.23
N ARG A 76 -5.34 -8.72 -8.85
CA ARG A 76 -4.60 -7.63 -8.20
C ARG A 76 -5.16 -6.24 -8.55
N VAL A 77 -6.12 -6.15 -9.47
CA VAL A 77 -6.66 -4.88 -9.94
C VAL A 77 -7.26 -4.09 -8.78
N GLU A 78 -8.19 -4.68 -8.04
CA GLU A 78 -8.85 -4.00 -6.91
C GLU A 78 -7.87 -3.56 -5.82
N ALA A 79 -6.90 -4.43 -5.47
CA ALA A 79 -5.85 -4.09 -4.52
C ALA A 79 -5.02 -2.87 -4.97
N LEU A 80 -4.61 -2.83 -6.25
CA LEU A 80 -3.83 -1.72 -6.78
C LEU A 80 -4.64 -0.43 -6.91
N ILE A 81 -5.94 -0.54 -7.23
CA ILE A 81 -6.85 0.61 -7.26
C ILE A 81 -6.98 1.23 -5.88
N GLN A 82 -7.20 0.43 -4.84
CA GLN A 82 -7.33 0.97 -3.49
C GLN A 82 -6.00 1.42 -2.89
N HIS A 83 -4.88 0.82 -3.32
CA HIS A 83 -3.54 1.26 -2.98
C HIS A 83 -3.25 2.65 -3.56
N GLU A 84 -3.37 2.82 -4.88
CA GLU A 84 -3.01 4.07 -5.54
C GLU A 84 -4.11 5.13 -5.41
N VAL A 85 -5.36 4.78 -5.73
CA VAL A 85 -6.48 5.73 -5.74
C VAL A 85 -7.09 5.86 -4.35
N GLY A 86 -7.47 4.75 -3.73
CA GLY A 86 -8.13 4.72 -2.42
C GLY A 86 -7.26 5.15 -1.23
N THR A 87 -5.95 5.32 -1.43
CA THR A 87 -5.02 5.79 -0.41
C THR A 87 -4.24 7.02 -0.87
N HIS A 88 -3.32 6.88 -1.83
CA HIS A 88 -2.40 7.98 -2.18
C HIS A 88 -3.10 9.18 -2.84
N LEU A 89 -4.00 8.93 -3.78
CA LEU A 89 -4.78 9.98 -4.44
C LEU A 89 -5.83 10.56 -3.47
N LEU A 90 -6.56 9.70 -2.76
CA LEU A 90 -7.58 10.10 -1.80
C LEU A 90 -7.00 11.03 -0.72
N THR A 91 -5.90 10.65 -0.06
CA THR A 91 -5.29 11.49 0.98
C THR A 91 -4.67 12.76 0.42
N TYR A 92 -4.21 12.76 -0.84
CA TYR A 92 -3.78 14.00 -1.51
C TYR A 92 -4.94 15.00 -1.62
N PHE A 93 -6.12 14.59 -2.10
CA PHE A 93 -7.26 15.50 -2.24
C PHE A 93 -7.87 15.89 -0.89
N ASN A 94 -7.92 14.97 0.07
CA ASN A 94 -8.34 15.29 1.44
C ASN A 94 -7.43 16.34 2.06
N GLY A 95 -6.10 16.16 1.97
CA GLY A 95 -5.14 17.14 2.47
C GLY A 95 -5.27 18.51 1.78
N ARG A 96 -5.64 18.56 0.50
CA ARG A 96 -5.88 19.82 -0.23
C ARG A 96 -7.16 20.53 0.20
N ALA A 97 -8.15 19.78 0.69
CA ALA A 97 -9.40 20.33 1.18
C ALA A 97 -9.26 20.94 2.59
N GLN A 98 -8.17 20.63 3.29
CA GLN A 98 -7.88 21.16 4.63
C GLN A 98 -7.32 22.59 4.58
N PRO A 99 -7.56 23.41 5.63
CA PRO A 99 -6.92 24.72 5.77
C PRO A 99 -5.39 24.63 5.78
N PHE A 100 -4.85 23.57 6.40
CA PHE A 100 -3.42 23.27 6.41
C PHE A 100 -3.03 22.43 5.20
N GLN A 101 -2.71 23.11 4.10
CA GLN A 101 -2.34 22.44 2.85
C GLN A 101 -1.06 21.59 2.94
N GLN A 102 -0.24 21.74 3.98
CA GLN A 102 0.87 20.80 4.24
C GLN A 102 0.40 19.33 4.33
N LEU A 103 -0.87 19.10 4.65
CA LEU A 103 -1.46 17.76 4.68
C LEU A 103 -1.56 17.10 3.31
N TYR A 104 -1.49 17.81 2.17
CA TYR A 104 -1.47 17.16 0.85
C TYR A 104 -0.06 16.78 0.39
N THR A 105 0.94 17.56 0.77
CA THR A 105 2.37 17.28 0.51
C THR A 105 2.86 16.16 1.41
N GLY A 106 2.52 16.25 2.70
CA GLY A 106 2.92 15.32 3.75
C GLY A 106 3.63 15.99 4.91
N LEU A 107 3.33 15.56 6.13
CA LEU A 107 4.12 15.87 7.33
C LEU A 107 5.39 15.01 7.39
N ALA A 108 6.36 15.37 8.23
CA ALA A 108 7.57 14.57 8.38
C ALA A 108 7.26 13.10 8.68
N GLY A 109 7.94 12.16 8.01
CA GLY A 109 7.75 10.72 8.25
C GLY A 109 6.44 10.11 7.72
N TYR A 110 5.61 10.86 6.98
CA TYR A 110 4.29 10.38 6.54
C TYR A 110 4.31 9.11 5.67
N GLU A 111 5.41 8.87 4.95
CA GLU A 111 5.48 7.83 3.92
C GLU A 111 5.20 6.44 4.49
N GLU A 112 5.67 6.16 5.70
CA GLU A 112 5.50 4.86 6.34
C GLU A 112 4.03 4.55 6.62
N LEU A 113 3.33 5.47 7.29
CA LEU A 113 1.91 5.31 7.58
C LEU A 113 1.10 5.24 6.28
N GLN A 114 1.42 6.06 5.27
CA GLN A 114 0.74 6.01 3.97
C GLN A 114 0.89 4.65 3.28
N GLU A 115 2.11 4.11 3.19
CA GLU A 115 2.31 2.79 2.60
C GLU A 115 1.67 1.68 3.45
N GLY A 116 1.66 1.83 4.77
CA GLY A 116 0.95 0.93 5.69
C GLY A 116 -0.55 0.88 5.43
N ILE A 117 -1.20 2.05 5.32
CA ILE A 117 -2.62 2.17 4.98
C ILE A 117 -2.89 1.58 3.59
N ALA A 118 -2.00 1.82 2.63
CA ALA A 118 -2.16 1.31 1.27
C ALA A 118 -2.08 -0.23 1.22
N VAL A 119 -1.20 -0.85 2.00
CA VAL A 119 -1.14 -2.32 2.13
C VAL A 119 -2.33 -2.87 2.94
N LEU A 120 -2.80 -2.15 3.98
CA LEU A 120 -4.04 -2.49 4.68
C LEU A 120 -5.22 -2.48 3.71
N ALA A 121 -5.32 -1.48 2.84
CA ALA A 121 -6.35 -1.41 1.82
C ALA A 121 -6.34 -2.63 0.89
N GLU A 122 -5.14 -3.10 0.48
CA GLU A 122 -5.02 -4.37 -0.28
C GLU A 122 -5.64 -5.56 0.48
N TYR A 123 -5.47 -5.63 1.81
CA TYR A 123 -6.05 -6.69 2.65
C TYR A 123 -7.56 -6.56 2.79
N LEU A 124 -8.06 -5.35 3.08
CA LEU A 124 -9.49 -5.11 3.31
C LEU A 124 -10.35 -5.43 2.08
N VAL A 125 -9.81 -5.27 0.86
CA VAL A 125 -10.47 -5.71 -0.38
C VAL A 125 -10.16 -7.16 -0.79
N GLY A 126 -9.51 -7.94 0.06
CA GLY A 126 -9.22 -9.35 -0.17
C GLY A 126 -8.12 -9.64 -1.21
N GLY A 127 -7.35 -8.62 -1.60
CA GLY A 127 -6.32 -8.68 -2.63
C GLY A 127 -4.88 -8.84 -2.10
N LEU A 128 -4.66 -8.76 -0.79
CA LEU A 128 -3.36 -9.07 -0.18
C LEU A 128 -3.12 -10.59 -0.18
N SER A 129 -2.05 -11.01 -0.85
CA SER A 129 -1.74 -12.43 -1.06
C SER A 129 -0.51 -12.90 -0.28
N ARG A 130 -0.39 -14.23 -0.10
CA ARG A 130 0.82 -14.87 0.48
C ARG A 130 2.10 -14.47 -0.28
N PRO A 131 2.16 -14.53 -1.63
CA PRO A 131 3.32 -14.07 -2.39
C PRO A 131 3.62 -12.59 -2.21
N ARG A 132 2.59 -11.74 -2.12
CA ARG A 132 2.73 -10.31 -1.89
C ARG A 132 3.40 -10.04 -0.53
N LEU A 133 2.94 -10.68 0.55
CA LEU A 133 3.53 -10.52 1.87
C LEU A 133 4.96 -11.07 1.94
N ARG A 134 5.25 -12.21 1.29
CA ARG A 134 6.63 -12.69 1.11
C ARG A 134 7.50 -11.66 0.40
N LEU A 135 7.02 -11.06 -0.70
CA LEU A 135 7.75 -10.04 -1.44
C LEU A 135 8.10 -8.81 -0.56
N LEU A 136 7.14 -8.35 0.25
CA LEU A 136 7.38 -7.25 1.21
C LEU A 136 8.41 -7.65 2.27
N ALA A 137 8.34 -8.87 2.81
CA ALA A 137 9.34 -9.37 3.76
C ALA A 137 10.74 -9.49 3.12
N GLY A 138 10.84 -9.97 1.88
CA GLY A 138 12.10 -10.06 1.14
C GLY A 138 12.74 -8.68 0.91
N ARG A 139 11.95 -7.64 0.67
CA ARG A 139 12.42 -6.25 0.57
C ARG A 139 13.03 -5.75 1.88
N VAL A 140 12.40 -6.06 3.01
CA VAL A 140 12.94 -5.72 4.34
C VAL A 140 14.27 -6.43 4.59
N ILE A 141 14.38 -7.72 4.25
CA ILE A 141 15.65 -8.46 4.37
C ILE A 141 16.73 -7.84 3.50
N ALA A 142 16.44 -7.55 2.23
CA ALA A 142 17.40 -6.94 1.32
C ALA A 142 17.86 -5.56 1.80
N ALA A 143 16.95 -4.73 2.32
CA ALA A 143 17.30 -3.43 2.92
C ALA A 143 18.21 -3.59 4.14
N LYS A 144 17.93 -4.56 5.02
CA LYS A 144 18.80 -4.89 6.16
C LYS A 144 20.21 -5.29 5.70
N ARG A 145 20.31 -6.17 4.70
CA ARG A 145 21.61 -6.63 4.17
C ARG A 145 22.43 -5.52 3.55
N LEU A 146 21.80 -4.61 2.82
CA LEU A 146 22.45 -3.41 2.30
C LEU A 146 23.07 -2.57 3.44
N ILE A 147 22.30 -2.31 4.52
CA ILE A 147 22.76 -1.53 5.68
C ILE A 147 23.91 -2.25 6.41
N GLU A 148 23.86 -3.58 6.47
CA GLU A 148 24.93 -4.42 7.04
C GLU A 148 26.18 -4.52 6.15
N GLY A 149 26.21 -3.86 4.99
CA GLY A 149 27.36 -3.83 4.08
C GLY A 149 27.48 -5.07 3.19
N ALA A 150 26.45 -5.92 3.10
CA ALA A 150 26.46 -7.06 2.19
C ALA A 150 26.48 -6.62 0.72
N THR A 151 27.15 -7.38 -0.16
CA THR A 151 27.17 -7.06 -1.58
C THR A 151 25.82 -7.38 -2.24
N PHE A 152 25.60 -6.84 -3.45
CA PHE A 152 24.45 -7.22 -4.28
C PHE A 152 24.34 -8.75 -4.45
N VAL A 153 25.47 -9.40 -4.71
CA VAL A 153 25.52 -10.84 -4.99
C VAL A 153 25.16 -11.65 -3.74
N ASP A 154 25.60 -11.21 -2.56
CA ASP A 154 25.28 -11.89 -1.30
C ASP A 154 23.78 -11.82 -1.01
N THR A 155 23.19 -10.63 -1.11
CA THR A 155 21.74 -10.43 -0.91
C THR A 155 20.92 -11.20 -1.92
N PHE A 156 21.29 -11.18 -3.20
CA PHE A 156 20.62 -11.95 -4.24
C PHE A 156 20.66 -13.46 -3.92
N ARG A 157 21.84 -13.98 -3.56
CA ARG A 157 22.02 -15.40 -3.22
C ARG A 157 21.21 -15.78 -2.00
N GLU A 158 21.14 -14.95 -0.97
CA GLU A 158 20.35 -15.22 0.22
C GLU A 158 18.84 -15.25 -0.09
N LEU A 159 18.32 -14.28 -0.84
CA LEU A 159 16.91 -14.29 -1.27
C LEU A 159 16.58 -15.55 -2.09
N TYR A 160 17.44 -15.91 -3.03
CA TYR A 160 17.22 -17.08 -3.89
C TYR A 160 17.36 -18.40 -3.13
N ARG A 161 18.51 -18.62 -2.46
CA ARG A 161 18.88 -19.92 -1.88
C ARG A 161 18.31 -20.15 -0.48
N THR A 162 18.30 -19.13 0.36
CA THR A 162 17.84 -19.26 1.76
C THR A 162 16.34 -19.07 1.86
N TYR A 163 15.79 -18.05 1.20
CA TYR A 163 14.36 -17.72 1.30
C TYR A 163 13.51 -18.26 0.15
N GLY A 164 14.12 -18.88 -0.87
CA GLY A 164 13.41 -19.61 -1.94
C GLY A 164 12.65 -18.71 -2.92
N PHE A 165 13.01 -17.44 -3.07
CA PHE A 165 12.42 -16.59 -4.12
C PHE A 165 12.80 -17.11 -5.51
N ALA A 166 11.93 -16.96 -6.51
CA ALA A 166 12.33 -17.19 -7.90
C ALA A 166 13.47 -16.24 -8.29
N GLN A 167 14.42 -16.68 -9.12
CA GLN A 167 15.63 -15.90 -9.48
C GLN A 167 15.28 -14.50 -9.99
N ARG A 168 14.28 -14.39 -10.88
CA ARG A 168 13.82 -13.09 -11.39
C ARG A 168 13.34 -12.17 -10.26
N THR A 169 12.54 -12.69 -9.34
CA THR A 169 12.03 -11.93 -8.19
C THR A 169 13.16 -11.51 -7.24
N ALA A 170 14.06 -12.43 -6.89
CA ALA A 170 15.23 -12.15 -6.05
C ALA A 170 16.12 -11.05 -6.67
N PHE A 171 16.38 -11.13 -7.98
CA PHE A 171 17.13 -10.13 -8.71
C PHE A 171 16.42 -8.78 -8.71
N THR A 172 15.12 -8.73 -9.02
CA THR A 172 14.34 -7.47 -9.01
C THR A 172 14.32 -6.82 -7.63
N VAL A 173 14.13 -7.59 -6.56
CA VAL A 173 14.18 -7.06 -5.18
C VAL A 173 15.56 -6.48 -4.87
N THR A 174 16.62 -7.24 -5.15
CA THR A 174 18.00 -6.81 -4.89
C THR A 174 18.33 -5.54 -5.69
N MET A 175 18.03 -5.51 -6.99
CA MET A 175 18.23 -4.34 -7.84
C MET A 175 17.49 -3.10 -7.34
N ARG A 176 16.23 -3.25 -6.91
CA ARG A 176 15.47 -2.11 -6.38
C ARG A 176 16.08 -1.49 -5.13
N ILE A 177 16.69 -2.31 -4.27
CA ILE A 177 17.34 -1.88 -3.03
C ILE A 177 18.74 -1.32 -3.26
N TYR A 178 19.54 -1.93 -4.14
CA TYR A 178 20.94 -1.54 -4.35
C TYR A 178 21.15 -0.43 -5.38
N ARG A 179 20.14 -0.08 -6.18
CA ARG A 179 20.24 0.99 -7.18
C ARG A 179 20.55 2.34 -6.52
N GLY A 180 21.33 3.16 -7.21
CA GLY A 180 21.65 4.53 -6.78
C GLY A 180 22.41 4.62 -5.45
N GLY A 181 23.14 3.58 -5.06
CA GLY A 181 23.90 3.54 -3.80
C GLY A 181 23.11 3.05 -2.58
N GLY A 182 21.82 2.72 -2.75
CA GLY A 182 20.99 2.20 -1.66
C GLY A 182 19.67 2.94 -1.50
N LEU A 183 18.54 2.28 -1.81
CA LEU A 183 17.19 2.79 -1.62
C LEU A 183 16.39 1.83 -0.72
N THR A 184 16.36 2.14 0.57
CA THR A 184 15.70 1.32 1.59
C THR A 184 14.20 1.60 1.75
N LYS A 185 13.64 2.51 0.92
CA LYS A 185 12.21 2.89 0.96
C LYS A 185 11.27 1.68 0.90
N ASP A 186 11.63 0.64 0.16
CA ASP A 186 10.81 -0.59 0.03
C ASP A 186 10.62 -1.34 1.37
N ALA A 187 11.36 -1.01 2.44
CA ALA A 187 11.16 -1.57 3.78
C ALA A 187 9.95 -0.97 4.52
N ILE A 188 9.55 0.26 4.20
CA ILE A 188 8.50 0.97 4.95
C ILE A 188 7.11 0.35 4.74
N TYR A 189 6.89 -0.36 3.63
CA TYR A 189 5.60 -1.03 3.34
C TYR A 189 5.21 -2.02 4.44
N LEU A 190 6.13 -2.92 4.82
CA LEU A 190 5.84 -3.91 5.85
C LEU A 190 5.88 -3.30 7.24
N ARG A 191 6.77 -2.33 7.47
CA ARG A 191 6.87 -1.64 8.77
C ARG A 191 5.62 -0.82 9.07
N GLY A 192 5.16 -0.02 8.10
CA GLY A 192 3.91 0.72 8.17
C GLY A 192 2.69 -0.18 8.30
N LEU A 193 2.65 -1.34 7.64
CA LEU A 193 1.56 -2.31 7.86
C LEU A 193 1.54 -2.78 9.32
N VAL A 194 2.69 -3.12 9.91
CA VAL A 194 2.77 -3.52 11.33
C VAL A 194 2.26 -2.41 12.23
N GLU A 195 2.68 -1.17 11.99
CA GLU A 195 2.29 0.01 12.77
C GLU A 195 0.78 0.27 12.70
N VAL A 196 0.19 0.22 11.50
CA VAL A 196 -1.26 0.39 11.32
C VAL A 196 -2.05 -0.72 12.03
N LEU A 197 -1.59 -1.97 11.95
CA LEU A 197 -2.24 -3.08 12.65
C LEU A 197 -2.17 -2.93 14.17
N GLN A 198 -1.03 -2.47 14.71
CA GLN A 198 -0.90 -2.17 16.13
C GLN A 198 -1.84 -1.04 16.56
N TYR A 199 -1.94 0.03 15.75
CA TYR A 199 -2.87 1.13 15.99
C TYR A 199 -4.33 0.65 16.03
N ILE A 200 -4.76 -0.18 15.07
CA ILE A 200 -6.12 -0.74 15.03
C ILE A 200 -6.38 -1.65 16.23
N LYS A 201 -5.43 -2.54 16.57
CA LYS A 201 -5.52 -3.43 17.73
C LYS A 201 -5.63 -2.64 19.04
N GLY A 202 -5.02 -1.47 19.12
CA GLY A 202 -5.14 -0.53 20.25
C GLY A 202 -6.45 0.26 20.30
N GLY A 203 -7.44 -0.04 19.47
CA GLY A 203 -8.71 0.70 19.40
C GLY A 203 -8.67 1.94 18.51
N GLY A 204 -7.63 2.07 17.67
CA GLY A 204 -7.48 3.16 16.71
C GLY A 204 -8.62 3.21 15.69
N GLN A 205 -9.10 4.41 15.40
CA GLN A 205 -10.08 4.69 14.34
C GLN A 205 -9.36 5.01 13.03
N LEU A 206 -9.91 4.56 11.91
CA LEU A 206 -9.32 4.79 10.59
C LEU A 206 -9.54 6.21 10.07
N ASP A 207 -10.65 6.86 10.43
CA ASP A 207 -11.06 8.16 9.89
C ASP A 207 -9.96 9.25 9.98
N PRO A 208 -9.23 9.42 11.10
CA PRO A 208 -8.14 10.40 11.20
C PRO A 208 -6.98 10.12 10.24
N LEU A 209 -6.79 8.87 9.82
CA LEU A 209 -5.69 8.46 8.94
C LEU A 209 -5.88 8.96 7.50
N PHE A 210 -7.10 9.31 7.11
CA PHE A 210 -7.44 9.76 5.76
C PHE A 210 -7.49 11.28 5.60
N VAL A 211 -7.28 12.06 6.67
CA VAL A 211 -7.35 13.54 6.63
C VAL A 211 -6.35 14.15 5.63
N GLY A 212 -5.27 13.42 5.35
CA GLY A 212 -4.16 13.81 4.50
C GLY A 212 -2.98 12.88 4.71
N LYS A 213 -1.79 13.37 4.39
CA LYS A 213 -0.52 12.65 4.52
C LYS A 213 0.13 12.98 5.86
N ILE A 214 -0.11 12.12 6.83
CA ILE A 214 0.38 12.25 8.20
C ILE A 214 1.25 11.03 8.57
N ALA A 215 1.95 11.11 9.69
CA ALA A 215 2.65 9.98 10.31
C ALA A 215 1.85 9.50 11.54
N ALA A 216 2.14 8.30 12.06
CA ALA A 216 1.41 7.77 13.20
C ALA A 216 1.52 8.68 14.44
N ASP A 217 2.69 9.25 14.69
CA ASP A 217 2.96 10.20 15.78
C ASP A 217 2.10 11.48 15.68
N HIS A 218 1.61 11.81 14.49
CA HIS A 218 0.75 12.98 14.27
C HIS A 218 -0.73 12.71 14.56
N ILE A 219 -1.15 11.44 14.74
CA ILE A 219 -2.56 11.10 14.96
C ILE A 219 -3.17 11.86 16.17
N PRO A 220 -2.51 11.96 17.35
CA PRO A 220 -3.08 12.68 18.49
C PRO A 220 -3.35 14.15 18.20
N ILE A 221 -2.42 14.87 17.57
CA ILE A 221 -2.60 16.29 17.23
C ILE A 221 -3.66 16.47 16.14
N ILE A 222 -3.75 15.56 15.16
CA ILE A 222 -4.80 15.61 14.15
C ILE A 222 -6.19 15.46 14.78
N LYS A 223 -6.36 14.52 15.72
CA LYS A 223 -7.62 14.35 16.46
C LYS A 223 -8.00 15.62 17.23
N GLU A 224 -7.02 16.23 17.91
CA GLU A 224 -7.23 17.49 18.62
C GLU A 224 -7.68 18.63 17.68
N LEU A 225 -7.03 18.76 16.52
CA LEU A 225 -7.39 19.78 15.53
C LEU A 225 -8.76 19.54 14.89
N GLN A 226 -9.16 18.28 14.70
CA GLN A 226 -10.50 17.90 14.26
C GLN A 226 -11.55 18.24 15.34
N TRP A 227 -11.27 17.90 16.60
CA TRP A 227 -12.17 18.18 17.72
C TRP A 227 -12.40 19.69 17.91
N ARG A 228 -11.34 20.50 17.77
CA ARG A 228 -11.41 21.97 17.80
C ARG A 228 -12.00 22.61 16.54
N GLN A 229 -12.39 21.81 15.54
CA GLN A 229 -12.89 22.27 14.24
C GLN A 229 -11.92 23.19 13.49
N VAL A 230 -10.63 23.06 13.79
CA VAL A 230 -9.55 23.74 13.06
C VAL A 230 -9.33 23.06 11.71
N LEU A 231 -9.43 21.72 11.68
CA LEU A 231 -9.54 20.96 10.44
C LEU A 231 -11.01 20.85 10.01
N ARG A 232 -11.22 20.84 8.70
CA ARG A 232 -12.54 20.63 8.10
C ARG A 232 -12.85 19.12 8.05
N PRO A 233 -14.14 18.74 8.01
CA PRO A 233 -14.53 17.36 7.73
C PRO A 233 -13.85 16.83 6.46
N THR A 234 -13.32 15.62 6.54
CA THR A 234 -12.66 14.96 5.41
C THR A 234 -13.70 14.64 4.31
N PRO A 235 -13.50 15.09 3.06
CA PRO A 235 -14.53 14.95 2.02
C PRO A 235 -14.62 13.54 1.43
N LEU A 236 -13.53 12.75 1.48
CA LEU A 236 -13.47 11.44 0.85
C LEU A 236 -13.03 10.37 1.85
N TYR A 237 -13.69 9.21 1.78
CA TYR A 237 -13.31 7.99 2.47
C TYR A 237 -13.15 6.86 1.46
N PRO A 238 -12.25 5.90 1.68
CA PRO A 238 -12.07 4.79 0.76
C PRO A 238 -13.39 4.02 0.54
N ARG A 239 -13.70 3.71 -0.72
CA ARG A 239 -14.96 3.05 -1.10
C ARG A 239 -15.20 1.73 -0.34
N TYR A 240 -14.13 0.99 -0.04
CA TYR A 240 -14.23 -0.26 0.68
C TYR A 240 -14.77 -0.12 2.11
N MET A 241 -14.77 1.09 2.72
CA MET A 241 -15.37 1.28 4.05
C MET A 241 -16.89 1.05 4.05
N ASN A 242 -17.53 1.07 2.88
CA ASN A 242 -18.95 0.76 2.72
C ASN A 242 -19.22 -0.73 2.40
N SER A 243 -18.18 -1.58 2.33
CA SER A 243 -18.32 -3.02 2.07
C SER A 243 -18.45 -3.80 3.38
N VAL A 244 -19.42 -4.71 3.42
CA VAL A 244 -19.65 -5.62 4.54
C VAL A 244 -18.43 -6.53 4.75
N GLU A 245 -17.81 -6.99 3.68
CA GLU A 245 -16.63 -7.85 3.71
C GLU A 245 -15.40 -7.12 4.28
N ALA A 246 -15.21 -5.85 3.92
CA ALA A 246 -14.13 -5.04 4.46
C ALA A 246 -14.36 -4.72 5.95
N ALA A 247 -15.61 -4.44 6.34
CA ALA A 247 -15.97 -4.25 7.74
C ALA A 247 -15.72 -5.52 8.58
N ALA A 248 -16.08 -6.70 8.07
CA ALA A 248 -15.81 -7.98 8.72
C ALA A 248 -14.30 -8.21 8.92
N ARG A 249 -13.49 -8.00 7.87
CA ARG A 249 -12.02 -8.08 7.97
C ARG A 249 -11.45 -7.08 8.97
N LEU A 250 -11.98 -5.86 9.04
CA LEU A 250 -11.52 -4.85 9.98
C LEU A 250 -11.83 -5.24 11.44
N GLU A 251 -12.99 -5.83 11.71
CA GLU A 251 -13.32 -6.35 13.03
C GLU A 251 -12.42 -7.53 13.44
N GLU A 252 -12.06 -8.41 12.50
CA GLU A 252 -11.06 -9.46 12.76
C GLU A 252 -9.71 -8.86 13.19
N LEU A 253 -9.27 -7.77 12.57
CA LEU A 253 -8.04 -7.08 12.97
C LEU A 253 -8.11 -6.53 14.40
N ARG A 254 -9.26 -5.96 14.80
CA ARG A 254 -9.49 -5.44 16.15
C ARG A 254 -9.42 -6.55 17.21
N ASN A 255 -9.86 -7.76 16.86
CA ASN A 255 -9.81 -8.94 17.73
C ASN A 255 -8.40 -9.55 17.89
N GLY A 256 -7.36 -8.91 17.35
CA GLY A 256 -5.96 -9.24 17.63
C GLY A 256 -5.29 -10.16 16.62
N THR A 257 -5.87 -10.30 15.43
CA THR A 257 -5.31 -11.03 14.28
C THR A 257 -3.90 -10.54 13.94
N SER A 258 -2.91 -11.43 13.98
CA SER A 258 -1.52 -11.12 13.61
C SER A 258 -1.34 -11.05 12.10
N ILE A 259 -0.19 -10.53 11.64
CA ILE A 259 0.16 -10.49 10.20
C ILE A 259 0.14 -11.89 9.56
N LEU A 260 0.45 -12.94 10.33
CA LEU A 260 0.44 -14.32 9.84
C LEU A 260 -1.00 -14.81 9.68
N ASP A 261 -1.87 -14.47 10.62
CA ASP A 261 -3.29 -14.85 10.59
C ASP A 261 -4.05 -14.22 9.41
N LEU A 262 -3.59 -13.07 8.90
CA LEU A 262 -4.15 -12.41 7.70
C LEU A 262 -4.20 -13.31 6.46
N ILE A 263 -3.42 -14.40 6.44
CA ILE A 263 -3.23 -15.23 5.25
C ILE A 263 -3.40 -16.73 5.47
N GLU A 264 -3.55 -17.20 6.71
CA GLU A 264 -3.78 -18.62 6.98
C GLU A 264 -5.17 -19.08 6.51
N ARG A 265 -6.17 -18.19 6.52
CA ARG A 265 -7.58 -18.60 6.38
C ARG A 265 -8.17 -18.69 4.98
N LYS A 266 -7.40 -18.48 3.90
CA LYS A 266 -7.90 -18.67 2.51
C LYS A 266 -8.08 -20.15 2.10
N GLN A 267 -8.13 -21.07 3.07
CA GLN A 267 -8.21 -22.53 2.89
C GLN A 267 -9.44 -23.19 3.55
N GLN A 268 -10.46 -22.42 3.94
CA GLN A 268 -11.79 -22.97 4.22
C GLN A 268 -12.81 -22.44 3.22
#